data_AF-A0A7S0HJ87-F1
#
_entry.id   AF-A0A7S0HJ87-F1
#
_cell.length_a   1.000
_cell.length_b   1.000
_cell.length_c   1.000
_cell.angle_alpha   90.00
_cell.angle_beta   90.00
_cell.angle_gamma   90.00
#
_symmetry.space_group_name_H-M   'P 1'
#
loop_
_entity.id
_entity.type
_entity.pdbx_description
1 polymer ?
#
loop_
_entity_poly.entity_id
_entity_poly.type
_entity_poly.pdbx_seq_one_letter_code
_entity_poly.pdbx_strand_id
1 'polypeptide(L)'
;VQAEQQAAQAAREAACAQRDEEGAPLSREAICSLMDVIPTFCIVDAHKQFVQLTVQGATGAAADCCVAWTEPLEAQDALAQAQKQRPAAKLAIATLPLGKAFALSEGWAEAKGVTAFRVQAHTRMVQELRPQLTQQLTQQGMPTGEVFPVFMWEELTTDTVMPVFLSRAEIVATWQAVQKQRGIANPAAQPPPSSFTVMDLRILVRRMQAGGVDWSIIRFVGTDRAFEVVKEARRQEGQRQEQQVEPPPLEPDH
;
A
#
# COMPACT_ATOMS: atom_id res chain seq x y z
N VAL A 1 15.95 17.93 -32.39
CA VAL A 1 15.30 18.13 -31.07
C VAL A 1 13.79 17.87 -31.10
N GLN A 2 12.93 18.74 -31.64
CA GLN A 2 11.45 18.50 -31.62
C GLN A 2 11.02 17.26 -32.43
N ALA A 3 11.56 17.06 -33.64
CA ALA A 3 11.24 15.89 -34.45
C ALA A 3 11.75 14.55 -33.84
N GLU A 4 12.90 14.58 -33.16
CA GLU A 4 13.45 13.43 -32.45
C GLU A 4 12.64 13.10 -31.18
N GLN A 5 12.16 14.13 -30.47
CA GLN A 5 11.26 13.96 -29.32
C GLN A 5 9.91 13.36 -29.73
N GLN A 6 9.35 13.82 -30.86
CA GLN A 6 8.10 13.27 -31.40
C GLN A 6 8.27 11.82 -31.89
N ALA A 7 9.39 11.50 -32.56
CA ALA A 7 9.67 10.14 -32.99
C ALA A 7 9.89 9.17 -31.81
N ALA A 8 10.60 9.61 -30.77
CA ALA A 8 10.79 8.82 -29.55
C ALA A 8 9.48 8.58 -28.79
N GLN A 9 8.61 9.60 -28.74
CA GLN A 9 7.30 9.47 -28.13
C GLN A 9 6.39 8.52 -28.90
N ALA A 10 6.31 8.65 -30.23
CA ALA A 10 5.53 7.74 -31.07
C ALA A 10 6.02 6.28 -31.00
N ALA A 11 7.34 6.06 -30.98
CA ALA A 11 7.92 4.73 -30.81
C ALA A 11 7.57 4.12 -29.45
N ARG A 12 7.57 4.93 -28.38
CA ARG A 12 7.17 4.51 -27.04
C ARG A 12 5.68 4.19 -26.96
N GLU A 13 4.82 5.02 -27.55
CA GLU A 13 3.38 4.77 -27.63
C GLU A 13 3.06 3.48 -28.39
N ALA A 14 3.74 3.22 -29.51
CA ALA A 14 3.59 1.99 -30.28
C ALA A 14 4.05 0.74 -29.49
N ALA A 15 5.18 0.83 -28.78
CA ALA A 15 5.68 -0.26 -27.93
C ALA A 15 4.72 -0.56 -26.76
N CYS A 16 4.15 0.47 -26.12
CA CYS A 16 3.13 0.29 -25.09
C CYS A 16 1.88 -0.39 -25.66
N ALA A 17 1.38 0.07 -26.82
CA ALA A 17 0.18 -0.48 -27.44
C ALA A 17 0.33 -1.96 -27.81
N GLN A 18 1.45 -2.34 -28.42
CA GLN A 18 1.73 -3.73 -28.79
C GLN A 18 1.77 -4.65 -27.56
N ARG A 19 2.42 -4.20 -26.49
CA ARG A 19 2.51 -4.95 -25.23
C ARG A 19 1.14 -5.09 -24.55
N ASP A 20 0.33 -4.04 -24.59
CA ASP A 20 -1.00 -4.03 -23.98
C ASP A 20 -2.00 -4.94 -24.74
N GLU A 21 -1.86 -5.11 -26.06
CA GLU A 21 -2.61 -6.10 -26.85
C GLU A 21 -2.35 -7.55 -26.40
N GLU A 22 -1.14 -7.83 -25.91
CA GLU A 22 -0.72 -9.14 -25.39
C GLU A 22 -0.99 -9.30 -23.87
N GLY A 23 -1.54 -8.27 -23.22
CA GLY A 23 -1.74 -8.20 -21.77
C GLY A 23 -2.79 -9.18 -21.25
N ALA A 24 -2.34 -10.32 -20.73
CA ALA A 24 -3.21 -11.31 -20.12
C ALA A 24 -3.79 -10.83 -18.76
N PRO A 25 -5.02 -11.24 -18.42
CA PRO A 25 -5.58 -11.05 -17.07
C PRO A 25 -4.67 -11.63 -15.98
N LEU A 26 -4.51 -10.90 -14.88
CA LEU A 26 -3.78 -11.40 -13.71
C LEU A 26 -4.68 -12.19 -12.76
N SER A 27 -4.12 -13.24 -12.15
CA SER A 27 -4.78 -13.96 -11.04
C SER A 27 -4.81 -13.09 -9.76
N ARG A 28 -5.67 -13.45 -8.81
CA ARG A 28 -5.74 -12.78 -7.50
C ARG A 28 -4.40 -12.85 -6.76
N GLU A 29 -3.73 -14.00 -6.81
CA GLU A 29 -2.43 -14.24 -6.17
C GLU A 29 -1.33 -13.38 -6.81
N ALA A 30 -1.33 -13.24 -8.14
CA ALA A 30 -0.39 -12.38 -8.84
C ALA A 30 -0.60 -10.91 -8.46
N ILE A 31 -1.85 -10.46 -8.41
CA ILE A 31 -2.21 -9.10 -7.99
C ILE A 31 -1.78 -8.84 -6.54
N CYS A 32 -2.05 -9.76 -5.62
CA CYS A 32 -1.59 -9.65 -4.23
C CYS A 32 -0.06 -9.58 -4.16
N SER A 33 0.65 -10.40 -4.94
CA SER A 33 2.12 -10.41 -4.96
C SER A 33 2.70 -9.06 -5.41
N LEU A 34 2.06 -8.36 -6.36
CA LEU A 34 2.45 -7.02 -6.78
C LEU A 34 2.31 -5.98 -5.65
N MET A 35 1.28 -6.13 -4.80
CA MET A 35 1.02 -5.22 -3.68
C MET A 35 1.82 -5.57 -2.42
N ASP A 36 2.28 -6.81 -2.26
CA ASP A 36 2.95 -7.31 -1.06
C ASP A 36 4.28 -6.59 -0.72
N VAL A 37 4.82 -5.82 -1.66
CA VAL A 37 5.97 -4.92 -1.41
C VAL A 37 5.64 -3.80 -0.44
N ILE A 38 4.36 -3.43 -0.30
CA ILE A 38 3.90 -2.37 0.58
C ILE A 38 3.57 -2.94 1.96
N PRO A 39 4.24 -2.50 3.03
CA PRO A 39 3.85 -2.89 4.37
C PRO A 39 2.58 -2.16 4.81
N THR A 40 1.73 -2.89 5.52
CA THR A 40 0.62 -2.33 6.30
C THR A 40 0.80 -2.70 7.77
N PHE A 41 0.14 -1.96 8.65
CA PHE A 41 0.27 -2.07 10.09
C PHE A 41 -1.07 -2.50 10.66
N CYS A 42 -1.09 -3.54 11.49
CA CYS A 42 -2.28 -4.08 12.12
C CYS A 42 -2.08 -4.14 13.63
N ILE A 43 -3.15 -4.00 14.42
CA ILE A 43 -3.08 -4.19 15.87
C ILE A 43 -3.32 -5.66 16.20
N VAL A 44 -2.43 -6.23 17.00
CA VAL A 44 -2.48 -7.63 17.46
C VAL A 44 -2.36 -7.72 18.98
N ASP A 45 -2.83 -8.84 19.53
CA ASP A 45 -2.67 -9.18 20.94
C ASP A 45 -1.33 -9.89 21.24
N ALA A 46 -1.16 -10.34 22.48
CA ALA A 46 0.01 -11.09 22.93
C ALA A 46 0.25 -12.40 22.16
N HIS A 47 -0.81 -12.98 21.60
CA HIS A 47 -0.79 -14.22 20.82
C HIS A 47 -0.71 -13.96 19.31
N LYS A 48 -0.40 -12.72 18.92
CA LYS A 48 -0.30 -12.26 17.53
C LYS A 48 -1.62 -12.44 16.76
N GLN A 49 -2.76 -12.50 17.45
CA GLN A 49 -4.08 -12.54 16.82
C GLN A 49 -4.53 -11.11 16.51
N PHE A 50 -5.20 -10.92 15.38
CA PHE A 50 -5.73 -9.62 15.00
C PHE A 50 -6.79 -9.15 16.00
N VAL A 51 -6.72 -7.88 16.33
CA VAL A 51 -7.62 -7.27 17.30
C VAL A 51 -8.70 -6.51 16.56
N GLN A 52 -9.97 -6.81 16.84
CA GLN A 52 -11.09 -6.05 16.31
C GLN A 52 -11.25 -4.74 17.07
N LEU A 53 -11.47 -3.68 16.31
CA LEU A 53 -11.63 -2.31 16.78
C LEU A 53 -12.96 -1.77 16.27
N THR A 54 -13.62 -1.00 17.12
CA THR A 54 -14.82 -0.27 16.72
C THR A 54 -14.40 0.93 15.89
N VAL A 55 -14.63 0.88 14.59
CA VAL A 55 -14.31 1.98 13.66
C VAL A 55 -15.58 2.57 13.09
N GLN A 56 -15.54 3.88 12.80
CA GLN A 56 -16.62 4.51 12.05
C GLN A 56 -16.49 4.16 10.57
N GLY A 57 -17.53 3.53 10.04
CA GLY A 57 -17.65 3.29 8.60
C GLY A 57 -18.00 4.57 7.83
N ALA A 58 -17.90 4.48 6.50
CA ALA A 58 -18.23 5.55 5.55
C ALA A 58 -19.63 6.15 5.74
N THR A 59 -20.59 5.37 6.25
CA THR A 59 -21.98 5.77 6.51
C THR A 59 -22.19 6.38 7.90
N GLY A 60 -21.12 6.51 8.70
CA GLY A 60 -21.17 6.95 10.10
C GLY A 60 -21.57 5.85 11.09
N ALA A 61 -21.96 4.66 10.63
CA ALA A 61 -22.21 3.52 11.50
C ALA A 61 -20.89 2.95 12.03
N ALA A 62 -20.82 2.75 13.35
CA ALA A 62 -19.70 2.06 13.96
C ALA A 62 -19.80 0.56 13.68
N ALA A 63 -18.70 -0.05 13.29
CA ALA A 63 -18.60 -1.49 13.08
C ALA A 63 -17.28 -2.01 13.67
N ASP A 64 -17.33 -3.22 14.22
CA ASP A 64 -16.14 -3.90 14.69
C ASP A 64 -15.44 -4.57 13.51
N CYS A 65 -14.19 -4.20 13.26
CA CYS A 65 -13.36 -4.86 12.25
C CYS A 65 -11.88 -4.80 12.61
N CYS A 66 -11.10 -5.69 11.99
CA CYS A 66 -9.65 -5.57 11.97
C CYS A 66 -9.24 -4.59 10.88
N VAL A 67 -8.24 -3.76 11.17
CA VAL A 67 -7.80 -2.71 10.24
C VAL A 67 -6.31 -2.85 9.96
N ALA A 68 -5.96 -2.76 8.68
CA ALA A 68 -4.60 -2.63 8.18
C ALA A 68 -4.38 -1.21 7.66
N TRP A 69 -3.58 -0.41 8.35
CA TRP A 69 -3.23 0.94 7.91
C TRP A 69 -1.99 0.92 7.02
N THR A 70 -1.99 1.73 5.97
CA THR A 70 -0.76 2.01 5.21
C THR A 70 0.09 3.10 5.85
N GLU A 71 -0.51 3.92 6.72
CA GLU A 71 0.18 4.97 7.46
C GLU A 71 0.56 4.52 8.87
N PRO A 72 1.87 4.43 9.21
CA PRO A 72 2.30 3.91 10.50
C PRO A 72 1.90 4.81 11.67
N LEU A 73 1.80 6.13 11.48
CA LEU A 73 1.34 7.02 12.54
C LEU A 73 -0.12 6.81 12.89
N GLU A 74 -0.98 6.63 11.88
CA GLU A 74 -2.41 6.38 12.11
C GLU A 74 -2.60 5.05 12.86
N ALA A 75 -1.78 4.05 12.56
CA ALA A 75 -1.75 2.79 13.33
C ALA A 75 -1.26 2.98 14.78
N GLN A 76 -0.25 3.82 15.01
CA GLN A 76 0.26 4.14 16.36
C GLN A 76 -0.78 4.88 17.21
N ASP A 77 -1.48 5.85 16.61
CA ASP A 77 -2.55 6.58 17.28
C ASP A 77 -3.72 5.64 17.62
N ALA A 78 -4.09 4.75 16.68
CA ALA A 78 -5.10 3.72 16.92
C ALA A 78 -4.69 2.74 18.04
N LEU A 79 -3.40 2.35 18.10
CA LEU A 79 -2.87 1.49 19.16
C LEU A 79 -2.98 2.18 20.51
N ALA A 80 -2.55 3.45 20.61
CA ALA A 80 -2.63 4.21 21.85
C ALA A 80 -4.08 4.35 22.34
N GLN A 81 -5.04 4.55 21.42
CA GLN A 81 -6.46 4.56 21.74
C GLN A 81 -6.96 3.20 22.21
N ALA A 82 -6.59 2.12 21.52
CA ALA A 82 -7.00 0.76 21.88
C ALA A 82 -6.44 0.34 23.25
N GLN A 83 -5.20 0.71 23.58
CA GLN A 83 -4.58 0.46 24.88
C GLN A 83 -5.29 1.21 26.02
N LYS A 84 -5.76 2.44 25.78
CA LYS A 84 -6.60 3.17 26.75
C LYS A 84 -7.93 2.47 27.01
N GLN A 85 -8.53 1.90 25.98
CA GLN A 85 -9.80 1.17 26.08
C GLN A 85 -9.64 -0.23 26.70
N ARG A 86 -8.47 -0.84 26.54
CA ARG A 86 -8.17 -2.21 26.98
C ARG A 86 -6.84 -2.26 27.76
N PRO A 87 -6.75 -1.63 28.94
CA PRO A 87 -5.48 -1.46 29.66
C PRO A 87 -4.84 -2.77 30.12
N ALA A 88 -5.64 -3.83 30.32
CA ALA A 88 -5.13 -5.16 30.67
C ALA A 88 -4.62 -5.95 29.45
N ALA A 89 -5.00 -5.55 28.23
CA ALA A 89 -4.59 -6.26 27.01
C ALA A 89 -3.19 -5.82 26.59
N LYS A 90 -2.31 -6.80 26.34
CA LYS A 90 -1.00 -6.56 25.74
C LYS A 90 -1.17 -6.40 24.23
N LEU A 91 -1.39 -5.17 23.79
CA LEU A 91 -1.58 -4.81 22.38
C LEU A 91 -0.27 -4.33 21.75
N ALA A 92 -0.03 -4.71 20.51
CA ALA A 92 1.13 -4.28 19.72
C ALA A 92 0.75 -4.07 18.25
N ILE A 93 1.62 -3.38 17.50
CA ILE A 93 1.53 -3.32 16.04
C ILE A 93 2.30 -4.51 15.45
N ALA A 94 1.67 -5.22 14.52
CA ALA A 94 2.29 -6.18 13.62
C ALA A 94 2.28 -5.64 12.19
N THR A 95 3.13 -6.21 11.34
CA THR A 95 3.19 -5.86 9.91
C THR A 95 2.50 -6.93 9.09
N LEU A 96 1.75 -6.51 8.07
CA LEU A 96 1.08 -7.37 7.11
C LEU A 96 1.31 -6.79 5.70
N PRO A 97 1.76 -7.58 4.71
CA PRO A 97 1.83 -7.12 3.33
C PRO A 97 0.47 -6.63 2.80
N LEU A 98 0.46 -5.54 2.02
CA LEU A 98 -0.77 -4.93 1.51
C LEU A 98 -1.59 -5.90 0.65
N GLY A 99 -0.94 -6.74 -0.15
CA GLY A 99 -1.66 -7.73 -0.96
C GLY A 99 -2.43 -8.71 -0.10
N LYS A 100 -1.84 -9.18 1.00
CA LYS A 100 -2.53 -10.02 2.00
C LYS A 100 -3.64 -9.27 2.73
N ALA A 101 -3.39 -8.03 3.15
CA ALA A 101 -4.41 -7.19 3.80
C ALA A 101 -5.62 -6.96 2.87
N PHE A 102 -5.36 -6.70 1.58
CA PHE A 102 -6.37 -6.55 0.56
C PHE A 102 -7.15 -7.84 0.33
N ALA A 103 -6.47 -8.99 0.23
CA ALA A 103 -7.13 -10.29 0.11
C ALA A 103 -8.08 -10.59 1.27
N LEU A 104 -7.70 -10.25 2.51
CA LEU A 104 -8.58 -10.36 3.68
C LEU A 104 -9.78 -9.41 3.59
N SER A 105 -9.56 -8.17 3.14
CA SER A 105 -10.62 -7.15 3.00
C SER A 105 -11.65 -7.50 1.93
N GLU A 106 -11.23 -8.13 0.82
CA GLU A 106 -12.10 -8.50 -0.30
C GLU A 106 -12.66 -9.92 -0.18
N GLY A 107 -12.39 -10.63 0.94
CA GLY A 107 -12.86 -12.00 1.15
C GLY A 107 -12.22 -13.03 0.23
N TRP A 108 -11.00 -12.77 -0.26
CA TRP A 108 -10.20 -13.73 -1.04
C TRP A 108 -9.36 -14.63 -0.14
N ALA A 109 -9.15 -14.21 1.11
CA ALA A 109 -8.46 -14.96 2.14
C ALA A 109 -9.21 -14.83 3.47
N GLU A 110 -8.95 -15.75 4.39
CA GLU A 110 -9.52 -15.76 5.73
C GLU A 110 -8.42 -15.68 6.79
N ALA A 111 -8.72 -15.00 7.90
CA ALA A 111 -7.90 -15.00 9.10
C ALA A 111 -8.71 -15.55 10.28
N LYS A 112 -8.11 -16.46 11.04
CA LYS A 112 -8.78 -17.10 12.18
C LYS A 112 -9.29 -16.04 13.17
N GLY A 113 -10.58 -16.11 13.50
CA GLY A 113 -11.21 -15.19 14.46
C GLY A 113 -11.50 -13.79 13.93
N VAL A 114 -11.32 -13.55 12.62
CA VAL A 114 -11.64 -12.26 11.99
C VAL A 114 -12.86 -12.41 11.09
N THR A 115 -13.91 -11.65 11.41
CA THR A 115 -15.18 -11.63 10.65
C THR A 115 -15.24 -10.48 9.64
N ALA A 116 -14.48 -9.41 9.88
CA ALA A 116 -14.40 -8.26 9.01
C ALA A 116 -12.97 -7.69 9.03
N PHE A 117 -12.44 -7.41 7.84
CA PHE A 117 -11.13 -6.82 7.66
C PHE A 117 -11.24 -5.61 6.73
N ARG A 118 -10.47 -4.57 7.00
CA ARG A 118 -10.45 -3.34 6.21
C ARG A 118 -9.02 -2.90 5.96
N VAL A 119 -8.72 -2.50 4.73
CA VAL A 119 -7.50 -1.74 4.45
C VAL A 119 -7.81 -0.24 4.54
N GLN A 120 -6.97 0.50 5.26
CA GLN A 120 -7.10 1.94 5.50
C GLN A 120 -5.92 2.68 4.87
N ALA A 121 -6.21 3.45 3.82
CA ALA A 121 -5.29 4.47 3.31
C ALA A 121 -5.26 5.69 4.25
N HIS A 122 -4.34 6.63 4.03
CA HIS A 122 -4.22 7.84 4.85
C HIS A 122 -5.56 8.59 4.95
N THR A 123 -6.04 8.79 6.18
CA THR A 123 -7.38 9.30 6.50
C THR A 123 -7.69 10.64 5.84
N ARG A 124 -6.76 11.60 5.87
CA ARG A 124 -6.97 12.93 5.25
C ARG A 124 -7.17 12.82 3.74
N MET A 125 -6.36 12.00 3.08
CA MET A 125 -6.44 11.77 1.64
C MET A 125 -7.73 11.05 1.26
N VAL A 126 -8.14 10.06 2.05
CA VAL A 126 -9.44 9.40 1.89
C VAL A 126 -10.59 10.42 1.99
N GLN A 127 -10.57 11.30 2.99
CA GLN A 127 -11.61 12.33 3.15
C GLN A 127 -11.69 13.28 1.94
N GLU A 128 -10.54 13.73 1.45
CA GLU A 128 -10.44 14.62 0.29
C GLU A 128 -10.97 13.98 -1.00
N LEU A 129 -10.61 12.71 -1.25
CA LEU A 129 -10.88 12.04 -2.53
C LEU A 129 -12.20 11.24 -2.55
N ARG A 130 -12.82 11.01 -1.39
CA ARG A 130 -14.04 10.19 -1.27
C ARG A 130 -15.16 10.60 -2.25
N PRO A 131 -15.53 11.87 -2.44
CA PRO A 131 -16.61 12.22 -3.36
C PRO A 131 -16.34 11.74 -4.80
N GLN A 132 -15.13 11.98 -5.31
CA GLN A 132 -14.71 11.55 -6.64
C GLN A 132 -14.66 10.02 -6.76
N LEU A 133 -14.07 9.33 -5.78
CA LEU A 133 -13.91 7.87 -5.81
C LEU A 133 -15.25 7.15 -5.69
N THR A 134 -16.15 7.63 -4.84
CA THR A 134 -17.52 7.11 -4.72
C THR A 134 -18.27 7.22 -6.05
N GLN A 135 -18.12 8.34 -6.77
CA GLN A 135 -18.70 8.50 -8.11
C GLN A 135 -18.13 7.47 -9.10
N GLN A 136 -16.81 7.28 -9.14
CA GLN A 136 -16.16 6.28 -9.99
C GLN A 136 -16.67 4.86 -9.68
N LEU A 137 -16.75 4.50 -8.40
CA LEU A 137 -17.26 3.18 -7.98
C LEU A 137 -18.70 2.97 -8.42
N THR A 138 -19.55 4.00 -8.29
CA THR A 138 -20.95 3.97 -8.71
C THR A 138 -21.06 3.72 -10.22
N GLN A 139 -20.27 4.44 -11.02
CA GLN A 139 -20.22 4.26 -12.48
C GLN A 139 -19.77 2.86 -12.90
N GLN A 140 -18.97 2.20 -12.07
CA GLN A 140 -18.48 0.84 -12.28
C GLN A 140 -19.38 -0.23 -11.65
N GLY A 141 -20.51 0.13 -11.04
CA GLY A 141 -21.39 -0.81 -10.33
C GLY A 141 -20.69 -1.50 -9.15
N MET A 142 -19.80 -0.79 -8.44
CA MET A 142 -19.02 -1.29 -7.31
C MET A 142 -19.54 -0.78 -5.97
N PRO A 143 -19.32 -1.51 -4.86
CA PRO A 143 -19.69 -1.04 -3.52
C PRO A 143 -19.00 0.29 -3.17
N THR A 144 -19.78 1.30 -2.79
CA THR A 144 -19.33 2.67 -2.52
C THR A 144 -18.92 2.92 -1.05
N GLY A 145 -18.57 1.85 -0.33
CA GLY A 145 -18.24 1.91 1.10
C GLY A 145 -16.92 2.61 1.40
N GLU A 146 -15.95 1.87 1.93
CA GLU A 146 -14.60 2.42 2.10
C GLU A 146 -13.91 2.58 0.77
N VAL A 147 -13.10 3.64 0.66
CA VAL A 147 -12.34 3.95 -0.56
C VAL A 147 -10.85 3.86 -0.27
N PHE A 148 -10.10 3.39 -1.27
CA PHE A 148 -8.65 3.29 -1.17
C PHE A 148 -8.03 3.97 -2.40
N PRO A 149 -7.65 5.26 -2.31
CA PRO A 149 -7.03 5.97 -3.42
C PRO A 149 -5.67 5.38 -3.80
N VAL A 150 -5.45 5.21 -5.10
CA VAL A 150 -4.14 5.02 -5.71
C VAL A 150 -3.94 6.03 -6.82
N PHE A 151 -2.68 6.41 -7.04
CA PHE A 151 -2.28 7.38 -8.04
C PHE A 151 -1.44 6.69 -9.09
N MET A 152 -1.78 6.94 -10.35
CA MET A 152 -0.99 6.53 -11.51
C MET A 152 -0.55 7.77 -12.26
N TRP A 153 0.66 7.71 -12.81
CA TRP A 153 1.23 8.83 -13.51
C TRP A 153 1.90 8.39 -14.81
N GLU A 154 1.32 8.83 -15.94
CA GLU A 154 1.72 8.41 -17.28
C GLU A 154 3.14 8.88 -17.63
N GLU A 155 3.52 10.06 -17.18
CA GLU A 155 4.83 10.67 -17.45
C GLU A 155 5.98 9.95 -16.74
N LEU A 156 5.71 9.25 -15.63
CA LEU A 156 6.67 8.36 -14.98
C LEU A 156 6.58 6.91 -15.45
N THR A 157 5.55 6.56 -16.20
CA THR A 157 5.47 5.24 -16.82
C THR A 157 6.58 5.11 -17.85
N THR A 158 7.12 3.91 -18.04
CA THR A 158 8.07 3.55 -19.08
C THR A 158 7.60 2.25 -19.75
N ASP A 159 8.35 1.78 -20.73
CA ASP A 159 8.22 0.45 -21.32
C ASP A 159 8.38 -0.68 -20.30
N THR A 160 9.11 -0.45 -19.20
CA THR A 160 9.43 -1.45 -18.18
C THR A 160 8.83 -1.20 -16.79
N VAL A 161 8.29 -0.01 -16.51
CA VAL A 161 7.77 0.36 -15.19
C VAL A 161 6.52 1.22 -15.31
N MET A 162 5.45 0.83 -14.63
CA MET A 162 4.24 1.64 -14.41
C MET A 162 4.07 1.84 -12.90
N PRO A 163 4.45 3.00 -12.35
CA PRO A 163 4.42 3.20 -10.92
C PRO A 163 3.00 3.49 -10.42
N VAL A 164 2.63 2.84 -9.32
CA VAL A 164 1.38 3.07 -8.58
C VAL A 164 1.75 3.58 -7.19
N PHE A 165 1.29 4.78 -6.87
CA PHE A 165 1.58 5.43 -5.60
C PHE A 165 0.37 5.40 -4.68
N LEU A 166 0.63 5.39 -3.37
CA LEU A 166 -0.39 5.46 -2.33
C LEU A 166 -0.55 6.88 -1.78
N SER A 167 0.35 7.80 -2.13
CA SER A 167 0.32 9.19 -1.68
C SER A 167 0.95 10.15 -2.70
N ARG A 168 0.51 11.40 -2.67
CA ARG A 168 1.14 12.49 -3.44
C ARG A 168 2.60 12.74 -3.03
N ALA A 169 2.95 12.47 -1.77
CA ALA A 169 4.32 12.64 -1.29
C ALA A 169 5.30 11.69 -2.00
N GLU A 170 4.89 10.45 -2.28
CA GLU A 170 5.70 9.47 -3.01
C GLU A 170 5.90 9.86 -4.48
N ILE A 171 4.87 10.45 -5.11
CA ILE A 171 4.96 11.01 -6.46
C ILE A 171 6.07 12.08 -6.50
N VAL A 172 6.04 13.03 -5.56
CA VAL A 172 7.02 14.11 -5.46
C VAL A 172 8.42 13.57 -5.21
N ALA A 173 8.59 12.63 -4.27
CA ALA A 173 9.88 12.04 -3.96
C ALA A 173 10.46 11.27 -5.16
N THR A 174 9.63 10.49 -5.85
CA THR A 174 10.02 9.75 -7.06
C THR A 174 10.42 10.69 -8.18
N TRP A 175 9.67 11.77 -8.39
CA TRP A 175 10.01 12.80 -9.37
C TRP A 175 11.37 13.43 -9.09
N GLN A 176 11.61 13.85 -7.84
CA GLN A 176 12.88 14.43 -7.43
C GLN A 176 14.06 13.44 -7.64
N ALA A 177 13.85 12.16 -7.35
CA ALA A 177 14.85 11.12 -7.58
C ALA A 177 15.18 10.94 -9.08
N VAL A 178 14.16 10.90 -9.95
CA VAL A 178 14.33 10.81 -11.40
C VAL A 178 15.07 12.04 -11.95
N GLN A 179 14.70 13.24 -11.50
CA GLN A 179 15.35 14.49 -11.89
C GLN A 179 16.83 14.52 -11.50
N LYS A 180 17.16 14.04 -10.28
CA LYS A 180 18.54 13.89 -9.82
C LYS A 180 19.33 12.92 -10.70
N GLN A 181 18.75 11.79 -11.08
CA GLN A 181 19.39 10.81 -11.98
C GLN A 181 19.66 11.38 -13.38
N ARG A 182 18.80 12.29 -13.85
CA ARG A 182 18.97 13.01 -15.13
C ARG A 182 19.97 14.17 -15.07
N GLY A 183 20.64 14.37 -13.93
CA GLY A 183 21.66 15.41 -13.78
C GLY A 183 21.09 16.83 -13.68
N ILE A 184 19.80 16.99 -13.38
CA ILE A 184 19.19 18.32 -13.21
C ILE A 184 19.69 18.92 -11.89
N ALA A 185 20.39 20.06 -11.99
CA ALA A 185 21.09 20.69 -10.86
C ALA A 185 20.16 21.19 -9.74
N ASN A 186 18.88 21.46 -10.05
CA ASN A 186 17.88 21.83 -9.05
C ASN A 186 16.55 21.07 -9.28
N PRO A 187 16.45 19.82 -8.80
CA PRO A 187 15.24 19.00 -8.92
C PRO A 187 14.00 19.65 -8.29
N ALA A 188 14.19 20.50 -7.28
CA ALA A 188 13.11 21.20 -6.60
C ALA A 188 12.55 22.39 -7.40
N ALA A 189 13.28 22.90 -8.40
CA ALA A 189 12.81 23.98 -9.28
C ALA A 189 11.85 23.53 -10.38
N GLN A 190 11.76 22.22 -10.63
CA GLN A 190 10.74 21.65 -11.51
C GLN A 190 9.75 20.87 -10.65
N PRO A 191 8.58 21.45 -10.31
CA PRO A 191 7.56 20.70 -9.61
C PRO A 191 7.10 19.51 -10.47
N PRO A 192 6.67 18.39 -9.87
CA PRO A 192 6.04 17.34 -10.65
C PRO A 192 4.80 17.90 -11.36
N PRO A 193 4.54 17.52 -12.62
CA PRO A 193 3.27 17.76 -13.28
C PRO A 193 2.06 17.49 -12.38
N SER A 194 1.04 18.35 -12.54
CA SER A 194 -0.16 18.35 -11.70
C SER A 194 -1.23 17.37 -12.14
N SER A 195 -1.06 16.73 -13.31
CA SER A 195 -1.95 15.72 -13.86
C SER A 195 -1.52 14.33 -13.40
N PHE A 196 -2.32 13.73 -12.53
CA PHE A 196 -2.21 12.32 -12.15
C PHE A 196 -3.60 11.70 -12.21
N THR A 197 -3.66 10.45 -12.64
CA THR A 197 -4.90 9.67 -12.56
C THR A 197 -5.07 9.18 -11.13
N VAL A 198 -6.24 9.43 -10.56
CA VAL A 198 -6.62 8.94 -9.23
C VAL A 198 -7.80 7.98 -9.40
N MET A 199 -7.66 6.79 -8.83
CA MET A 199 -8.74 5.80 -8.80
C MET A 199 -8.75 5.00 -7.50
N ASP A 200 -9.84 4.28 -7.26
CA ASP A 200 -9.91 3.33 -6.15
C ASP A 200 -9.10 2.07 -6.50
N LEU A 201 -8.36 1.52 -5.53
CA LEU A 201 -7.56 0.32 -5.69
C LEU A 201 -8.38 -0.84 -6.26
N ARG A 202 -9.65 -0.99 -5.86
CA ARG A 202 -10.51 -2.06 -6.38
C ARG A 202 -10.82 -1.87 -7.87
N ILE A 203 -10.88 -0.64 -8.37
CA ILE A 203 -11.02 -0.36 -9.80
C ILE A 203 -9.75 -0.80 -10.54
N LEU A 204 -8.57 -0.45 -10.02
CA LEU A 204 -7.30 -0.89 -10.59
C LEU A 204 -7.18 -2.43 -10.61
N VAL A 205 -7.54 -3.08 -9.50
CA VAL A 205 -7.58 -4.55 -9.38
C VAL A 205 -8.53 -5.18 -10.40
N ARG A 206 -9.73 -4.63 -10.58
CA ARG A 206 -10.66 -5.11 -11.60
C ARG A 206 -10.08 -4.97 -13.01
N ARG A 207 -9.35 -3.88 -13.32
CA ARG A 207 -8.66 -3.71 -14.60
C ARG A 207 -7.56 -4.75 -14.79
N MET A 208 -6.77 -5.04 -13.75
CA MET A 208 -5.77 -6.12 -13.76
C MET A 208 -6.40 -7.49 -14.04
N GLN A 209 -7.61 -7.74 -13.55
CA GLN A 209 -8.36 -8.98 -13.79
C GLN A 209 -9.07 -9.04 -15.15
N ALA A 210 -9.21 -7.91 -15.85
CA ALA A 210 -9.86 -7.86 -17.16
C ALA A 210 -8.87 -8.12 -18.31
N GLY A 211 -7.57 -7.88 -18.10
CA GLY A 211 -6.56 -7.92 -19.15
C GLY A 211 -6.57 -6.67 -20.04
N GLY A 212 -5.90 -6.74 -21.19
CA GLY A 212 -5.85 -5.66 -22.19
C GLY A 212 -4.84 -4.55 -21.89
N VAL A 213 -4.02 -4.73 -20.86
CA VAL A 213 -2.84 -3.93 -20.52
C VAL A 213 -1.81 -4.90 -19.98
N ASP A 214 -0.53 -4.72 -20.30
CA ASP A 214 0.51 -5.53 -19.66
C ASP A 214 0.82 -5.01 -18.26
N TRP A 215 0.29 -5.73 -17.29
CA TRP A 215 0.47 -5.44 -15.88
C TRP A 215 1.82 -5.93 -15.33
N SER A 216 2.64 -6.63 -16.11
CA SER A 216 3.96 -7.13 -15.66
C SER A 216 4.92 -6.01 -15.27
N ILE A 217 4.69 -4.79 -15.80
CA ILE A 217 5.50 -3.61 -15.53
C ILE A 217 4.99 -2.79 -14.33
N ILE A 218 3.84 -3.14 -13.76
CA ILE A 218 3.27 -2.38 -12.64
C ILE A 218 4.16 -2.50 -11.39
N ARG A 219 4.42 -1.38 -10.72
CA ARG A 219 5.21 -1.36 -9.48
C ARG A 219 4.50 -0.49 -8.45
N PHE A 220 4.08 -1.11 -7.34
CA PHE A 220 3.59 -0.35 -6.20
C PHE A 220 4.78 0.31 -5.48
N VAL A 221 4.66 1.61 -5.26
CA VAL A 221 5.69 2.43 -4.62
C VAL A 221 5.19 2.81 -3.23
N GLY A 222 5.94 2.41 -2.19
CA GLY A 222 5.61 2.69 -0.80
C GLY A 222 6.45 3.82 -0.19
N THR A 223 6.04 4.30 0.98
CA THR A 223 6.74 5.37 1.68
C THR A 223 8.00 4.87 2.38
N ASP A 224 9.10 5.63 2.28
CA ASP A 224 10.32 5.40 3.07
C ASP A 224 10.01 5.27 4.56
N ARG A 225 9.03 6.05 5.04
CA ARG A 225 8.57 6.02 6.42
C ARG A 225 8.05 4.65 6.83
N ALA A 226 7.21 4.02 6.02
CA ALA A 226 6.67 2.71 6.33
C ALA A 226 7.78 1.64 6.34
N PHE A 227 8.74 1.73 5.43
CA PHE A 227 9.91 0.84 5.40
C PHE A 227 10.83 1.02 6.62
N GLU A 228 11.09 2.26 7.05
CA GLU A 228 11.91 2.51 8.23
C GLU A 228 11.25 1.96 9.52
N VAL A 229 9.92 2.04 9.64
CA VAL A 229 9.20 1.41 10.77
C VAL A 229 9.35 -0.11 10.76
N VAL A 230 9.27 -0.76 9.59
CA VAL A 230 9.48 -2.21 9.47
C VAL A 230 10.92 -2.58 9.83
N LYS A 231 11.90 -1.82 9.34
CA LYS A 231 13.33 -2.03 9.61
C LYS A 231 13.64 -1.90 11.10
N GLU A 232 13.08 -0.88 11.75
CA GLU A 232 13.23 -0.68 13.19
C GLU A 232 12.57 -1.80 14.00
N ALA A 233 11.36 -2.23 13.61
CA ALA A 233 10.68 -3.35 14.26
C ALA A 233 11.50 -4.65 14.17
N ARG A 234 12.06 -4.96 12.99
CA ARG A 234 12.94 -6.13 12.81
C ARG A 234 14.21 -6.05 13.65
N ARG A 235 14.81 -4.86 13.76
CA ARG A 235 15.99 -4.62 14.60
C ARG A 235 15.69 -4.91 16.08
N GLN A 236 14.55 -4.44 16.57
CA GLN A 236 14.12 -4.68 17.96
C GLN A 236 13.78 -6.15 18.23
N GLU A 237 13.19 -6.86 17.27
CA GLU A 237 12.91 -8.30 17.39
C GLU A 237 14.19 -9.13 17.45
N GLY A 238 15.20 -8.81 16.61
CA GLY A 238 16.51 -9.48 16.65
C GLY A 238 17.23 -9.29 17.99
N GLN A 239 17.26 -8.06 18.52
CA GLN A 239 17.88 -7.76 19.82
C GLN A 239 17.21 -8.49 21.00
N ARG A 240 15.89 -8.69 20.95
CA ARG A 240 15.15 -9.45 21.98
C ARG A 240 15.46 -10.95 21.94
N GLN A 241 15.70 -11.51 20.76
CA GLN A 241 16.08 -12.92 20.61
C GLN A 241 17.50 -13.16 21.11
N GLU A 242 18.43 -12.25 20.83
CA GLU A 242 19.83 -12.33 21.31
C GLU A 242 19.93 -12.23 22.85
N GLN A 243 19.08 -11.45 23.50
CA GLN A 243 19.05 -11.32 24.97
C GLN A 243 18.42 -12.53 25.70
N GLN A 244 17.71 -13.43 24.99
CA GLN A 244 17.11 -14.63 25.57
C GLN A 244 17.99 -15.88 25.47
N VAL A 245 19.15 -15.78 24.82
CA VAL A 245 20.17 -16.86 24.81
C VAL A 245 21.07 -16.69 26.02
N GLU A 246 20.60 -17.13 27.18
CA GLU A 246 21.41 -17.23 28.41
C GLU A 246 22.49 -18.33 28.21
N PRO A 247 23.76 -18.10 28.55
CA PRO A 247 24.81 -19.12 28.39
C PRO A 247 24.50 -20.32 29.30
N PRO A 248 24.81 -21.56 28.86
CA PRO A 248 24.54 -22.75 29.66
C PRO A 248 25.27 -22.65 31.02
N PRO A 249 24.64 -23.11 32.12
CA PRO A 249 25.26 -23.07 33.43
C PRO A 249 26.55 -23.88 33.39
N LEU A 250 27.65 -23.27 33.85
CA LEU A 250 28.93 -23.95 34.05
C LEU A 250 28.70 -25.09 35.04
N GLU A 251 28.92 -26.32 34.58
CA GLU A 251 28.89 -27.49 35.46
C GLU A 251 29.96 -27.32 36.55
N PRO A 252 29.65 -27.62 37.82
CA PRO A 252 30.65 -27.60 38.88
C PRO A 252 31.61 -28.79 38.68
N ASP A 253 32.89 -28.49 38.50
CA ASP A 253 33.96 -29.48 38.52
C ASP A 253 33.92 -30.25 39.85
N HIS A 254 33.75 -31.57 39.76
CA HIS A 254 33.84 -32.53 40.86
C HIS A 254 35.26 -33.07 41.04
#